data_AF-A0A951V3H5-F1
#
_entry.id   AF-A0A951V3H5-F1
#
_cell.length_a   1.000
_cell.length_b   1.000
_cell.length_c   1.000
_cell.angle_alpha   90.00
_cell.angle_beta   90.00
_cell.angle_gamma   90.00
#
_symmetry.space_group_name_H-M   'P 1'
#
loop_
_entity.id
_entity.type
_entity.pdbx_description
1 polymer ?
#
loop_
_entity_poly.entity_id
_entity_poly.type
_entity_poly.pdbx_seq_one_letter_code
_entity_poly.pdbx_strand_id
1 'polypeptide(L)'
;MLSAQVLVTEGTWGIYEFGLDTLVQIRFAELDPISNEALSIHTANGIRHFPLSEIDYVDIMDSLNISVNYNGKQSTIRRADIDLMEISPVTLPDRDIHARSGSQFMRDILDMSFNEREPLILQEILNGNMPDIARKFITCTSTFYDTDGVSYIVEYDVMTDYLSIGTNEDYCRVPMGPKTAQQIADAFGCILTTRKLCDDIWGHATVRLNPIPYMPVGDNNTKVYKFVEHNTDINNARAAAGGQIFELIAGIKKDVVICNALKTRPGYVAIYGWHYTSGSPIQPLYTGHIDYYVDYSHGIRLVNEVFRVNGVSMSAHDMLRDAKLYKLLSDESEPMQQTRYTY
;
A
#
# COMPACT_ATOMS: atom_id res chain seq x y z
N MET A 1 12.80 -0.16 44.89
CA MET A 1 11.42 -0.38 44.44
C MET A 1 11.51 -0.94 43.03
N LEU A 2 11.05 -2.16 42.82
CA LEU A 2 10.96 -2.78 41.49
C LEU A 2 9.88 -2.03 40.69
N SER A 3 10.26 -1.09 39.83
CA SER A 3 9.37 -0.52 38.82
C SER A 3 9.57 -1.28 37.51
N ALA A 4 9.16 -2.54 37.50
CA ALA A 4 9.02 -3.29 36.27
C ALA A 4 7.53 -3.44 36.01
N GLN A 5 6.96 -2.47 35.29
CA GLN A 5 5.73 -2.73 34.54
C GLN A 5 6.20 -3.13 33.14
N VAL A 6 6.37 -4.43 32.94
CA VAL A 6 6.66 -5.00 31.63
C VAL A 6 5.32 -5.45 31.05
N LEU A 7 4.97 -4.95 29.87
CA LEU A 7 3.93 -5.56 29.06
C LEU A 7 4.62 -6.49 28.06
N VAL A 8 4.57 -7.80 28.33
CA VAL A 8 4.99 -8.85 27.40
C VAL A 8 3.71 -9.37 26.73
N THR A 9 3.60 -9.26 25.41
CA THR A 9 2.59 -9.97 24.63
C THR A 9 3.29 -11.02 23.78
N GLU A 10 3.51 -12.21 24.32
CA GLU A 10 3.86 -13.37 23.50
C GLU A 10 2.58 -13.90 22.84
N GLY A 11 2.58 -13.95 21.50
CA GLY A 11 1.71 -14.82 20.71
C GLY A 11 0.22 -14.85 21.06
N THR A 12 -0.55 -13.88 20.55
CA THR A 12 -1.88 -14.03 19.92
C THR A 12 -2.36 -12.62 19.57
N TRP A 13 -2.81 -12.40 18.34
CA TRP A 13 -3.36 -11.12 17.89
C TRP A 13 -4.68 -10.84 18.65
N GLY A 14 -4.81 -9.66 19.25
CA GLY A 14 -5.99 -9.24 20.00
C GLY A 14 -5.97 -7.74 20.35
N ILE A 15 -7.14 -7.14 20.57
CA ILE A 15 -7.26 -5.77 21.09
C ILE A 15 -7.14 -5.84 22.62
N TYR A 16 -6.16 -5.13 23.17
CA TYR A 16 -5.97 -5.00 24.61
C TYR A 16 -6.29 -3.57 25.03
N GLU A 17 -7.35 -3.40 25.83
CA GLU A 17 -7.71 -2.10 26.41
C GLU A 17 -7.09 -1.98 27.81
N PHE A 18 -6.37 -0.88 28.06
CA PHE A 18 -5.77 -0.59 29.36
C PHE A 18 -6.27 0.77 29.87
N GLY A 19 -6.46 0.88 31.20
CA GLY A 19 -6.69 2.17 31.84
C GLY A 19 -5.44 3.05 31.78
N LEU A 20 -5.57 4.27 31.22
CA LEU A 20 -4.47 5.24 31.08
C LEU A 20 -3.86 5.69 32.42
N ASP A 21 -4.52 5.42 33.54
CA ASP A 21 -4.05 5.68 34.91
C ASP A 21 -3.00 4.67 35.39
N THR A 22 -2.77 3.58 34.66
CA THR A 22 -1.81 2.52 35.02
C THR A 22 -0.61 2.41 34.09
N LEU A 23 -0.69 2.93 32.88
CA LEU A 23 0.35 2.81 31.85
C LEU A 23 1.28 4.03 31.93
N VAL A 24 2.57 3.78 32.16
CA VAL A 24 3.59 4.84 32.33
C VAL A 24 4.46 5.02 31.09
N GLN A 25 4.84 3.91 30.45
CA GLN A 25 5.75 3.88 29.32
C GLN A 25 5.46 2.65 28.45
N ILE A 26 5.57 2.80 27.12
CA ILE A 26 5.52 1.69 26.16
C ILE A 26 6.90 1.51 25.55
N ARG A 27 7.35 0.26 25.43
CA ARG A 27 8.57 -0.13 24.72
C ARG A 27 8.24 -1.28 23.77
N PHE A 28 8.91 -1.27 22.63
CA PHE A 28 8.82 -2.35 21.65
C PHE A 28 10.09 -3.21 21.76
N ALA A 29 9.94 -4.51 21.89
CA ALA A 29 11.03 -5.47 22.02
C ALA A 29 10.74 -6.68 21.15
N GLU A 30 11.79 -7.43 20.77
CA GLU A 30 11.67 -8.66 19.97
C GLU A 30 10.96 -8.44 18.63
N LEU A 31 11.24 -7.29 17.98
CA LEU A 31 10.72 -6.98 16.66
C LEU A 31 11.18 -8.02 15.64
N ASP A 32 10.26 -8.38 14.74
CA ASP A 32 10.60 -9.20 13.59
C ASP A 32 11.60 -8.44 12.70
N PRO A 33 12.81 -8.97 12.48
CA PRO A 33 13.88 -8.24 11.81
C PRO A 33 13.60 -7.94 10.34
N ILE A 34 12.63 -8.61 9.72
CA ILE A 34 12.25 -8.34 8.33
C ILE A 34 11.05 -7.40 8.21
N SER A 35 10.34 -7.14 9.31
CA SER A 35 9.14 -6.30 9.32
C SER A 35 9.48 -4.80 9.33
N ASN A 36 8.71 -4.03 8.57
CA ASN A 36 8.81 -2.57 8.50
C ASN A 36 7.66 -1.88 9.27
N GLU A 37 7.30 -2.43 10.43
CA GLU A 37 6.17 -1.97 11.24
C GLU A 37 6.38 -0.59 11.84
N ALA A 38 5.28 0.13 12.06
CA ALA A 38 5.27 1.44 12.69
C ALA A 38 4.24 1.54 13.81
N LEU A 39 4.54 2.33 14.84
CA LEU A 39 3.51 2.91 15.68
C LEU A 39 2.81 4.00 14.87
N SER A 40 1.56 3.76 14.52
CA SER A 40 0.68 4.71 13.84
C SER A 40 -0.11 5.50 14.87
N ILE A 41 -0.04 6.83 14.80
CA ILE A 41 -0.82 7.73 15.65
C ILE A 41 -1.74 8.56 14.77
N HIS A 42 -3.04 8.37 14.98
CA HIS A 42 -4.12 9.02 14.26
C HIS A 42 -4.56 10.26 15.03
N THR A 43 -4.61 11.38 14.33
CA THR A 43 -5.12 12.64 14.87
C THR A 43 -6.06 13.31 13.88
N ALA A 44 -6.83 14.29 14.35
CA ALA A 44 -7.65 15.14 13.49
C ALA A 44 -6.85 15.87 12.39
N ASN A 45 -5.53 16.02 12.56
CA ASN A 45 -4.65 16.70 11.60
C ASN A 45 -3.87 15.73 10.68
N GLY A 46 -4.14 14.44 10.78
CA GLY A 46 -3.53 13.41 9.95
C GLY A 46 -2.89 12.27 10.74
N ILE A 47 -2.25 11.37 10.01
CA ILE A 47 -1.65 10.14 10.55
C ILE A 47 -0.13 10.23 10.48
N ARG A 48 0.54 9.87 11.58
CA ARG A 48 1.99 9.81 11.66
C ARG A 48 2.49 8.42 11.99
N HIS A 49 3.54 7.97 11.32
CA HIS A 49 4.15 6.67 11.55
C HIS A 49 5.54 6.84 12.18
N PHE A 50 5.77 6.12 13.28
CA PHE A 50 7.09 5.99 13.91
C PHE A 50 7.58 4.56 13.72
N PRO A 51 8.66 4.32 12.96
CA PRO A 51 9.19 2.98 12.77
C PRO A 51 9.47 2.33 14.13
N LEU A 52 8.95 1.13 14.39
CA LEU A 52 9.09 0.51 15.72
C LEU A 52 10.56 0.28 16.08
N SER A 53 11.39 -0.04 15.09
CA SER A 53 12.83 -0.24 15.23
C SER A 53 13.59 1.03 15.63
N GLU A 54 12.99 2.21 15.44
CA GLU A 54 13.57 3.49 15.82
C GLU A 54 13.07 4.01 17.17
N ILE A 55 11.99 3.45 17.73
CA ILE A 55 11.39 3.92 18.98
C ILE A 55 12.21 3.42 20.17
N ASP A 56 12.75 4.35 20.96
CA ASP A 56 13.37 4.06 22.24
C ASP A 56 12.31 3.73 23.30
N TYR A 57 11.29 4.61 23.38
CA TYR A 57 10.09 4.44 24.21
C TYR A 57 9.04 5.52 23.92
N VAL A 58 7.79 5.23 24.28
CA VAL A 58 6.69 6.20 24.31
C VAL A 58 6.40 6.58 25.76
N ASP A 59 6.50 7.87 26.08
CA ASP A 59 6.16 8.44 27.39
C ASP A 59 4.72 8.93 27.40
N ILE A 60 3.97 8.50 28.40
CA ILE A 60 2.56 8.79 28.62
C ILE A 60 2.30 9.24 30.06
N MET A 61 3.33 9.71 30.78
CA MET A 61 3.17 10.23 32.14
C MET A 61 2.48 11.59 32.19
N ASP A 62 2.67 12.42 31.16
CA ASP A 62 2.05 13.74 31.10
C ASP A 62 0.54 13.60 30.86
N SER A 63 -0.26 14.32 31.66
CA SER A 63 -1.72 14.22 31.57
C SER A 63 -2.29 14.85 30.29
N LEU A 64 -1.54 15.74 29.63
CA LEU A 64 -1.96 16.47 28.44
C LEU A 64 -1.31 15.95 27.15
N ASN A 65 -0.16 15.29 27.24
CA ASN A 65 0.66 14.94 26.09
C ASN A 65 1.19 13.49 26.14
N ILE A 66 1.47 12.96 24.96
CA ILE A 66 2.29 11.76 24.74
C ILE A 66 3.58 12.21 24.07
N SER A 67 4.72 11.64 24.47
CA SER A 67 6.01 11.90 23.82
C SER A 67 6.59 10.61 23.27
N VAL A 68 6.73 10.53 21.95
CA VAL A 68 7.43 9.44 21.27
C VAL A 68 8.91 9.82 21.20
N ASN A 69 9.78 9.03 21.84
CA ASN A 69 11.23 9.19 21.77
C ASN A 69 11.76 8.14 20.79
N TYR A 70 12.41 8.59 19.72
CA TYR A 70 12.81 7.73 18.61
C TYR A 70 14.04 8.31 17.92
N ASN A 71 15.02 7.48 17.59
CA ASN A 71 16.23 7.85 16.84
C ASN A 71 16.91 9.14 17.36
N GLY A 72 16.98 9.30 18.69
CA GLY A 72 17.53 10.49 19.35
C GLY A 72 16.70 11.78 19.21
N LYS A 73 15.49 11.69 18.65
CA LYS A 73 14.49 12.76 18.54
C LYS A 73 13.33 12.52 19.51
N GLN A 74 12.56 13.57 19.73
CA GLN A 74 11.31 13.50 20.49
C GLN A 74 10.20 14.19 19.70
N SER A 75 9.03 13.55 19.64
CA SER A 75 7.81 14.17 19.13
C SER A 75 6.73 14.15 20.19
N THR A 76 6.18 15.33 20.50
CA THR A 76 5.11 15.50 21.48
C THR A 76 3.77 15.70 20.78
N ILE A 77 2.74 14.98 21.23
CA ILE A 77 1.39 15.02 20.69
C ILE A 77 0.43 15.24 21.84
N ARG A 78 -0.53 16.15 21.68
CA ARG A 78 -1.56 16.34 22.70
C ARG A 78 -2.49 15.14 22.71
N ARG A 79 -2.75 14.59 23.90
CA ARG A 79 -3.65 13.45 24.12
C ARG A 79 -5.05 13.70 23.58
N ALA A 80 -5.55 14.92 23.75
CA ALA A 80 -6.87 15.32 23.30
C ALA A 80 -7.01 15.33 21.76
N ASP A 81 -5.90 15.29 21.02
CA ASP A 81 -5.91 15.26 19.55
C ASP A 81 -5.74 13.84 18.99
N ILE A 82 -5.49 12.83 19.84
CA ILE A 82 -5.26 11.45 19.41
C ILE A 82 -6.59 10.71 19.37
N ASP A 83 -6.95 10.26 18.16
CA ASP A 83 -8.15 9.45 17.94
C ASP A 83 -7.85 7.96 18.14
N LEU A 84 -6.68 7.50 17.73
CA LEU A 84 -6.26 6.09 17.76
C LEU A 84 -4.74 5.96 17.75
N MET A 85 -4.21 4.98 18.49
CA MET A 85 -2.84 4.49 18.36
C MET A 85 -2.89 3.00 18.01
N GLU A 86 -2.23 2.61 16.93
CA GLU A 86 -2.19 1.22 16.45
C GLU A 86 -0.82 0.86 15.89
N ILE A 87 -0.57 -0.43 15.67
CA ILE A 87 0.60 -0.88 14.92
C ILE A 87 0.20 -0.99 13.45
N SER A 88 0.86 -0.20 12.61
CA SER A 88 0.76 -0.31 11.16
C SER A 88 1.76 -1.36 10.68
N PRO A 89 1.36 -2.25 9.74
CA PRO A 89 2.27 -3.24 9.15
C PRO A 89 3.36 -2.60 8.28
N VAL A 90 3.19 -1.32 7.90
CA VAL A 90 4.13 -0.57 7.06
C VAL A 90 4.44 0.81 7.66
N THR A 91 5.69 1.24 7.52
CA THR A 91 6.13 2.60 7.84
C THR A 91 6.03 3.46 6.59
N LEU A 92 5.26 4.54 6.65
CA LEU A 92 5.09 5.50 5.55
C LEU A 92 5.49 6.90 6.02
N PRO A 93 6.11 7.72 5.15
CA PRO A 93 6.52 9.08 5.52
C PRO A 93 5.32 9.96 5.82
N ASP A 94 5.40 10.78 6.87
CA ASP A 94 4.34 11.72 7.27
C ASP A 94 4.04 12.73 6.14
N ARG A 95 2.78 13.13 6.04
CA ARG A 95 2.37 14.16 5.08
C ARG A 95 2.72 15.55 5.61
N ASP A 96 3.43 16.35 4.83
CA ASP A 96 3.64 17.77 5.15
C ASP A 96 2.30 18.53 5.11
N ILE A 97 2.02 19.37 6.11
CA ILE A 97 0.77 20.14 6.22
C ILE A 97 0.57 21.14 5.05
N HIS A 98 1.67 21.54 4.40
CA HIS A 98 1.69 22.42 3.24
C HIS A 98 1.81 21.66 1.90
N ALA A 99 1.83 20.33 1.92
CA ALA A 99 1.86 19.55 0.68
C ALA A 99 0.62 19.83 -0.18
N ARG A 100 0.80 19.73 -1.50
CA ARG A 100 -0.24 20.05 -2.49
C ARG A 100 -1.46 19.14 -2.34
N SER A 101 -2.65 19.67 -2.59
CA SER A 101 -3.83 18.82 -2.80
C SER A 101 -3.71 18.04 -4.11
N GLY A 102 -4.55 17.02 -4.29
CA GLY A 102 -4.57 16.22 -5.52
C GLY A 102 -4.85 17.09 -6.73
N SER A 103 -5.90 17.93 -6.68
CA SER A 103 -6.23 18.83 -7.78
C SER A 103 -5.14 19.87 -8.08
N GLN A 104 -4.43 20.37 -7.06
CA GLN A 104 -3.28 21.27 -7.25
C GLN A 104 -2.16 20.57 -7.99
N PHE A 105 -1.73 19.40 -7.50
CA PHE A 105 -0.66 18.63 -8.14
C PHE A 105 -1.00 18.26 -9.60
N MET A 106 -2.22 17.80 -9.86
CA MET A 106 -2.65 17.41 -11.20
C MET A 106 -2.72 18.60 -12.18
N ARG A 107 -2.99 19.82 -11.70
CA ARG A 107 -2.89 21.04 -12.52
C ARG A 107 -1.44 21.37 -12.85
N ASP A 108 -0.53 21.23 -11.89
CA ASP A 108 0.88 21.55 -12.08
C ASP A 108 1.52 20.67 -13.17
N ILE A 109 1.11 19.40 -13.26
CA ILE A 109 1.67 18.44 -14.23
C ILE A 109 0.83 18.29 -15.51
N LEU A 110 -0.23 19.09 -15.70
CA LEU A 110 -1.28 18.87 -16.71
C LEU A 110 -0.73 18.62 -18.13
N ASP A 111 0.21 19.46 -18.54
CA ASP A 111 0.80 19.45 -19.89
C ASP A 111 2.19 18.78 -19.95
N MET A 112 2.64 18.17 -18.84
CA MET A 112 3.95 17.54 -18.76
C MET A 112 4.00 16.19 -19.50
N SER A 113 5.14 15.94 -20.15
CA SER A 113 5.47 14.63 -20.69
C SER A 113 5.66 13.59 -19.58
N PHE A 114 5.73 12.31 -19.96
CA PHE A 114 6.05 11.22 -19.04
C PHE A 114 7.35 11.49 -18.27
N ASN A 115 8.43 11.83 -18.98
CA ASN A 115 9.75 12.04 -18.35
C ASN A 115 9.78 13.23 -17.38
N GLU A 116 8.93 14.25 -17.59
CA GLU A 116 8.85 15.42 -16.72
C GLU A 116 8.02 15.15 -15.46
N ARG A 117 6.90 14.41 -15.59
CA ARG A 117 5.99 14.19 -14.45
C ARG A 117 6.42 13.06 -13.51
N GLU A 118 7.09 12.02 -14.01
CA GLU A 118 7.41 10.84 -13.19
C GLU A 118 8.30 11.16 -11.98
N PRO A 119 9.37 11.98 -12.09
CA PRO A 119 10.14 12.39 -10.92
C PRO A 119 9.34 13.21 -9.90
N LEU A 120 8.37 14.01 -10.37
CA LEU A 120 7.51 14.80 -9.49
C LEU A 120 6.50 13.93 -8.75
N ILE A 121 5.92 12.93 -9.43
CA ILE A 121 5.04 11.92 -8.82
C ILE A 121 5.82 11.15 -7.75
N LEU A 122 7.02 10.68 -8.07
CA LEU A 122 7.90 9.98 -7.15
C LEU A 122 8.15 10.83 -5.90
N GLN A 123 8.57 12.08 -6.09
CA GLN A 123 8.91 12.99 -5.00
C GLN A 123 7.71 13.28 -4.09
N GLU A 124 6.52 13.53 -4.63
CA GLU A 124 5.32 13.76 -3.82
C GLU A 124 4.99 12.56 -2.93
N ILE A 125 5.03 11.34 -3.49
CA ILE A 125 4.70 10.13 -2.75
C ILE A 125 5.78 9.82 -1.70
N LEU A 126 7.07 9.93 -2.04
CA LEU A 126 8.18 9.71 -1.10
C LEU A 126 8.23 10.76 0.02
N ASN A 127 7.69 11.96 -0.21
CA ASN A 127 7.51 12.98 0.82
C ASN A 127 6.20 12.82 1.61
N GLY A 128 5.47 11.71 1.41
CA GLY A 128 4.26 11.41 2.16
C GLY A 128 3.01 12.17 1.72
N ASN A 129 3.00 12.82 0.55
CA ASN A 129 1.78 13.46 0.03
C ASN A 129 0.79 12.44 -0.53
N MET A 130 0.20 11.67 0.37
CA MET A 130 -0.88 10.74 0.14
C MET A 130 -2.01 11.05 1.13
N PRO A 131 -3.27 10.74 0.77
CA PRO A 131 -4.38 10.86 1.72
C PRO A 131 -4.10 10.04 2.98
N ASP A 132 -4.38 10.59 4.15
CA ASP A 132 -4.09 9.92 5.42
C ASP A 132 -4.77 8.55 5.52
N ILE A 133 -6.04 8.47 5.13
CA ILE A 133 -6.79 7.22 5.22
C ILE A 133 -6.22 6.15 4.25
N ALA A 134 -5.50 6.55 3.20
CA ALA A 134 -4.79 5.63 2.30
C ALA A 134 -3.61 4.92 2.97
N ARG A 135 -3.15 5.41 4.13
CA ARG A 135 -2.03 4.85 4.90
C ARG A 135 -2.42 3.60 5.68
N LYS A 136 -3.73 3.35 5.86
CA LYS A 136 -4.23 2.15 6.52
C LYS A 136 -4.22 0.97 5.53
N PHE A 137 -3.37 -0.01 5.83
CA PHE A 137 -3.39 -1.29 5.14
C PHE A 137 -4.37 -2.22 5.86
N ILE A 138 -4.96 -3.16 5.13
CA ILE A 138 -5.77 -4.23 5.71
C ILE A 138 -5.12 -5.57 5.49
N THR A 139 -5.29 -6.48 6.45
CA THR A 139 -4.81 -7.86 6.32
C THR A 139 -5.84 -8.69 5.56
N CYS A 140 -5.42 -9.26 4.42
CA CYS A 140 -6.14 -10.31 3.72
C CYS A 140 -5.63 -11.67 4.19
N THR A 141 -6.53 -12.61 4.44
CA THR A 141 -6.21 -13.99 4.85
C THR A 141 -6.80 -14.99 3.86
N SER A 142 -5.94 -15.76 3.20
CA SER A 142 -6.34 -16.75 2.20
C SER A 142 -5.67 -18.10 2.43
N THR A 143 -6.31 -19.17 1.95
CA THR A 143 -5.68 -20.49 1.88
C THR A 143 -5.10 -20.71 0.48
N PHE A 144 -3.78 -20.87 0.39
CA PHE A 144 -3.08 -21.14 -0.86
C PHE A 144 -2.38 -22.50 -0.83
N TYR A 145 -1.98 -22.98 -1.99
CA TYR A 145 -1.32 -24.26 -2.16
C TYR A 145 0.04 -24.08 -2.84
N ASP A 146 1.04 -24.80 -2.37
CA ASP A 146 2.34 -24.86 -3.02
C ASP A 146 2.31 -25.77 -4.29
N THR A 147 3.47 -26.02 -4.87
CA THR A 147 3.60 -26.91 -6.04
C THR A 147 3.24 -28.37 -5.78
N ASP A 148 3.34 -28.82 -4.54
CA ASP A 148 3.07 -30.21 -4.13
C ASP A 148 1.61 -30.39 -3.67
N GLY A 149 0.82 -29.32 -3.65
CA GLY A 149 -0.58 -29.30 -3.20
C GLY A 149 -0.73 -29.20 -1.69
N VAL A 150 0.32 -28.82 -0.96
CA VAL A 150 0.25 -28.55 0.49
C VAL A 150 -0.42 -27.21 0.71
N SER A 151 -1.42 -27.16 1.60
CA SER A 151 -2.15 -25.93 1.92
C SER A 151 -1.45 -25.10 2.99
N TYR A 152 -1.50 -23.79 2.81
CA TYR A 152 -0.95 -22.78 3.72
C TYR A 152 -2.00 -21.71 3.98
N ILE A 153 -2.13 -21.27 5.23
CA ILE A 153 -2.80 -20.01 5.55
C ILE A 153 -1.79 -18.90 5.28
N VAL A 154 -2.13 -18.00 4.38
CA VAL A 154 -1.29 -16.87 3.99
C VAL A 154 -2.02 -15.58 4.34
N GLU A 155 -1.38 -14.75 5.15
CA GLU A 155 -1.85 -13.43 5.53
C GLU A 155 -0.92 -12.37 4.97
N TYR A 156 -1.48 -11.30 4.40
CA TYR A 156 -0.71 -10.21 3.83
C TYR A 156 -1.46 -8.90 3.93
N ASP A 157 -0.71 -7.81 4.11
CA ASP A 157 -1.30 -6.49 4.26
C ASP A 157 -1.30 -5.75 2.93
N VAL A 158 -2.44 -5.14 2.58
CA VAL A 158 -2.62 -4.47 1.29
C VAL A 158 -3.25 -3.09 1.46
N MET A 159 -2.79 -2.14 0.64
CA MET A 159 -3.41 -0.84 0.52
C MET A 159 -4.86 -0.98 0.03
N THR A 160 -5.80 -0.33 0.71
CA THR A 160 -7.24 -0.47 0.43
C THR A 160 -7.66 0.11 -0.92
N ASP A 161 -6.90 1.08 -1.43
CA ASP A 161 -7.06 1.70 -2.74
C ASP A 161 -5.70 1.79 -3.47
N TYR A 162 -5.67 2.43 -4.63
CA TYR A 162 -4.45 2.66 -5.40
C TYR A 162 -3.72 3.94 -4.95
N LEU A 163 -2.40 3.97 -5.16
CA LEU A 163 -1.56 5.14 -4.87
C LEU A 163 -2.18 6.42 -5.41
N SER A 164 -2.31 7.39 -4.52
CA SER A 164 -2.98 8.66 -4.76
C SER A 164 -2.18 9.79 -4.15
N ILE A 165 -2.23 10.97 -4.79
CA ILE A 165 -1.62 12.20 -4.27
C ILE A 165 -2.74 13.12 -3.79
N GLY A 166 -2.57 13.73 -2.60
CA GLY A 166 -3.47 14.75 -2.07
C GLY A 166 -3.90 14.53 -0.61
N THR A 167 -5.05 15.11 -0.24
CA THR A 167 -5.68 14.95 1.08
C THR A 167 -6.83 13.95 1.01
N ASN A 168 -7.50 13.66 2.14
CA ASN A 168 -8.68 12.79 2.13
C ASN A 168 -9.84 13.36 1.29
N GLU A 169 -9.95 14.69 1.23
CA GLU A 169 -11.02 15.42 0.55
C GLU A 169 -10.69 15.76 -0.91
N ASP A 170 -9.41 15.97 -1.23
CA ASP A 170 -8.94 16.32 -2.57
C ASP A 170 -7.70 15.48 -2.92
N TYR A 171 -7.96 14.34 -3.58
CA TYR A 171 -6.95 13.42 -4.09
C TYR A 171 -7.21 12.97 -5.52
N CYS A 172 -6.15 12.52 -6.17
CA CYS A 172 -6.23 11.78 -7.43
C CYS A 172 -5.44 10.48 -7.33
N ARG A 173 -6.03 9.36 -7.75
CA ARG A 173 -5.28 8.13 -8.06
C ARG A 173 -4.34 8.42 -9.22
N VAL A 174 -3.05 8.15 -9.07
CA VAL A 174 -2.03 8.59 -10.03
C VAL A 174 -1.45 7.40 -10.81
N PRO A 175 -1.85 7.21 -12.07
CA PRO A 175 -1.12 6.34 -12.99
C PRO A 175 0.34 6.78 -13.11
N MET A 176 1.27 5.82 -13.05
CA MET A 176 2.71 6.06 -13.17
C MET A 176 3.40 4.87 -13.84
N GLY A 177 4.66 5.06 -14.25
CA GLY A 177 5.48 4.01 -14.84
C GLY A 177 5.88 2.94 -13.81
N PRO A 178 6.16 1.70 -14.24
CA PRO A 178 6.52 0.62 -13.33
C PRO A 178 7.83 0.87 -12.58
N LYS A 179 8.77 1.64 -13.16
CA LYS A 179 10.02 2.03 -12.48
C LYS A 179 9.79 3.00 -11.32
N THR A 180 8.90 3.96 -11.50
CA THR A 180 8.48 4.88 -10.44
C THR A 180 7.70 4.14 -9.36
N ALA A 181 6.77 3.28 -9.77
CA ALA A 181 6.02 2.42 -8.85
C ALA A 181 6.92 1.51 -8.02
N GLN A 182 7.95 0.91 -8.63
CA GLN A 182 8.89 0.05 -7.93
C GLN A 182 9.75 0.81 -6.93
N GLN A 183 10.22 2.02 -7.27
CA GLN A 183 10.96 2.87 -6.32
C GLN A 183 10.12 3.18 -5.08
N ILE A 184 8.83 3.47 -5.27
CA ILE A 184 7.91 3.72 -4.16
C ILE A 184 7.69 2.44 -3.34
N ALA A 185 7.47 1.30 -4.00
CA ALA A 185 7.27 0.03 -3.32
C ALA A 185 8.49 -0.32 -2.44
N ASP A 186 9.69 -0.25 -3.01
CA ASP A 186 10.94 -0.53 -2.32
C ASP A 186 11.18 0.44 -1.14
N ALA A 187 10.88 1.73 -1.32
CA ALA A 187 11.01 2.73 -0.26
C ALA A 187 10.05 2.51 0.93
N PHE A 188 8.91 1.89 0.69
CA PHE A 188 7.89 1.64 1.72
C PHE A 188 7.95 0.21 2.31
N GLY A 189 8.92 -0.62 1.89
CA GLY A 189 8.97 -2.02 2.29
C GLY A 189 7.80 -2.84 1.72
N CYS A 190 7.35 -2.47 0.52
CA CYS A 190 6.22 -3.05 -0.18
C CYS A 190 6.67 -3.75 -1.47
N ILE A 191 5.77 -4.56 -2.02
CA ILE A 191 5.89 -5.21 -3.32
C ILE A 191 4.72 -4.81 -4.23
N LEU A 192 4.96 -4.79 -5.53
CA LEU A 192 3.91 -4.73 -6.54
C LEU A 192 3.17 -6.08 -6.63
N THR A 193 1.89 -6.06 -6.97
CA THR A 193 1.07 -7.28 -7.00
C THR A 193 1.53 -8.26 -8.08
N THR A 194 1.24 -9.54 -7.89
CA THR A 194 1.20 -10.52 -8.99
C THR A 194 -0.21 -10.60 -9.55
N ARG A 195 -0.41 -11.31 -10.66
CA ARG A 195 -1.76 -11.66 -11.15
C ARG A 195 -2.60 -12.38 -10.08
N LYS A 196 -2.00 -13.38 -9.43
CA LYS A 196 -2.67 -14.16 -8.38
C LYS A 196 -3.10 -13.30 -7.19
N LEU A 197 -2.24 -12.39 -6.72
CA LEU A 197 -2.59 -11.47 -5.63
C LEU A 197 -3.67 -10.49 -6.07
N CYS A 198 -3.62 -9.99 -7.31
CA CYS A 198 -4.66 -9.12 -7.86
C CYS A 198 -6.05 -9.79 -7.84
N ASP A 199 -6.12 -11.07 -8.23
CA ASP A 199 -7.36 -11.87 -8.16
C ASP A 199 -7.83 -12.09 -6.71
N ASP A 200 -6.90 -12.40 -5.79
CA ASP A 200 -7.22 -12.64 -4.39
C ASP A 200 -7.70 -11.37 -3.67
N ILE A 201 -7.03 -10.24 -3.89
CA ILE A 201 -7.44 -8.92 -3.38
C ILE A 201 -8.85 -8.58 -3.86
N TRP A 202 -9.17 -8.85 -5.12
CA TRP A 202 -10.55 -8.69 -5.62
C TRP A 202 -11.55 -9.57 -4.85
N GLY A 203 -11.15 -10.80 -4.52
CA GLY A 203 -11.93 -11.74 -3.71
C GLY A 203 -12.21 -11.23 -2.28
N HIS A 204 -11.31 -10.44 -1.71
CA HIS A 204 -11.46 -9.80 -0.40
C HIS A 204 -12.17 -8.44 -0.43
N ALA A 205 -12.18 -7.76 -1.59
CA ALA A 205 -12.74 -6.42 -1.70
C ALA A 205 -14.23 -6.40 -1.35
N THR A 206 -14.61 -5.46 -0.47
CA THR A 206 -16.01 -5.23 -0.09
C THR A 206 -16.71 -4.27 -1.05
N VAL A 207 -15.94 -3.43 -1.76
CA VAL A 207 -16.43 -2.62 -2.88
C VAL A 207 -15.87 -3.16 -4.18
N ARG A 208 -16.73 -3.69 -5.05
CA ARG A 208 -16.36 -4.18 -6.38
C ARG A 208 -17.13 -3.38 -7.41
N LEU A 209 -16.42 -2.62 -8.22
CA LEU A 209 -17.02 -1.83 -9.30
C LEU A 209 -16.69 -2.48 -10.64
N ASN A 210 -17.61 -2.37 -11.60
CA ASN A 210 -17.28 -2.73 -12.97
C ASN A 210 -16.26 -1.72 -13.55
N PRO A 211 -15.40 -2.15 -14.48
CA PRO A 211 -14.50 -1.28 -15.21
C PRO A 211 -15.22 -0.10 -15.86
N ILE A 212 -14.57 1.07 -15.88
CA ILE A 212 -15.04 2.29 -16.54
C ILE A 212 -14.12 2.60 -17.73
N PRO A 213 -14.25 1.90 -18.87
CA PRO A 213 -13.36 2.09 -20.01
C PRO A 213 -13.72 3.34 -20.80
N TYR A 214 -12.70 4.10 -21.20
CA TYR A 214 -12.78 5.15 -22.20
C TYR A 214 -12.36 4.65 -23.57
N MET A 215 -13.14 5.03 -24.59
CA MET A 215 -12.80 4.79 -25.99
C MET A 215 -11.51 5.55 -26.35
N PRO A 216 -10.51 4.90 -26.99
CA PRO A 216 -9.31 5.59 -27.43
C PRO A 216 -9.61 6.69 -28.45
N VAL A 217 -9.16 7.91 -28.15
CA VAL A 217 -9.19 9.06 -29.07
C VAL A 217 -7.79 9.65 -29.11
N GLY A 218 -7.02 9.35 -30.17
CA GLY A 218 -5.62 9.72 -30.24
C GLY A 218 -4.81 9.20 -29.04
N ASP A 219 -3.96 10.05 -28.48
CA ASP A 219 -3.14 9.75 -27.30
C ASP A 219 -3.78 10.23 -25.98
N ASN A 220 -5.05 10.65 -26.01
CA ASN A 220 -5.77 11.25 -24.88
C ASN A 220 -5.67 10.41 -23.61
N ASN A 221 -5.75 9.09 -23.72
CA ASN A 221 -5.74 8.18 -22.58
C ASN A 221 -4.45 8.26 -21.74
N THR A 222 -3.36 8.81 -22.30
CA THR A 222 -2.06 9.01 -21.62
C THR A 222 -1.90 10.41 -21.02
N LYS A 223 -2.89 11.29 -21.20
CA LYS A 223 -2.86 12.68 -20.73
C LYS A 223 -3.38 12.79 -19.31
N VAL A 224 -2.80 13.71 -18.54
CA VAL A 224 -3.10 13.92 -17.13
C VAL A 224 -4.57 14.26 -16.88
N TYR A 225 -5.21 15.02 -17.79
CA TYR A 225 -6.64 15.32 -17.64
C TYR A 225 -7.52 14.06 -17.65
N LYS A 226 -7.14 12.99 -18.38
CA LYS A 226 -7.84 11.70 -18.34
C LYS A 226 -7.68 10.98 -17.01
N PHE A 227 -6.57 11.21 -16.30
CA PHE A 227 -6.35 10.64 -14.98
C PHE A 227 -7.33 11.28 -13.98
N VAL A 228 -7.52 12.60 -14.08
CA VAL A 228 -8.47 13.37 -13.26
C VAL A 228 -9.93 12.98 -13.56
N GLU A 229 -10.30 12.88 -14.83
CA GLU A 229 -11.64 12.42 -15.25
C GLU A 229 -11.94 11.02 -14.68
N HIS A 230 -11.03 10.07 -14.88
CA HIS A 230 -11.25 8.69 -14.43
C HIS A 230 -11.26 8.57 -12.89
N ASN A 231 -10.46 9.38 -12.19
CA ASN A 231 -10.55 9.46 -10.72
C ASN A 231 -11.93 9.95 -10.27
N THR A 232 -12.48 10.96 -10.95
CA THR A 232 -13.82 11.49 -10.68
C THR A 232 -14.90 10.43 -10.92
N ASP A 233 -14.82 9.72 -12.04
CA ASP A 233 -15.77 8.66 -12.38
C ASP A 233 -15.73 7.50 -11.38
N ILE A 234 -14.54 7.07 -10.95
CA ILE A 234 -14.40 6.06 -9.88
C ILE A 234 -15.03 6.56 -8.57
N ASN A 235 -14.77 7.81 -8.18
CA ASN A 235 -15.31 8.37 -6.94
C ASN A 235 -16.85 8.41 -6.99
N ASN A 236 -17.41 8.82 -8.12
CA ASN A 236 -18.87 8.83 -8.35
C ASN A 236 -19.45 7.42 -8.32
N ALA A 237 -18.82 6.46 -8.98
CA ALA A 237 -19.26 5.07 -9.02
C ALA A 237 -19.20 4.42 -7.62
N ARG A 238 -18.14 4.68 -6.85
CA ARG A 238 -18.02 4.23 -5.45
C ARG A 238 -19.16 4.80 -4.60
N ALA A 239 -19.39 6.10 -4.68
CA ALA A 239 -20.46 6.77 -3.93
C ALA A 239 -21.85 6.22 -4.30
N ALA A 240 -22.11 5.99 -5.58
CA ALA A 240 -23.35 5.39 -6.06
C ALA A 240 -23.54 3.94 -5.58
N ALA A 241 -22.46 3.20 -5.34
CA ALA A 241 -22.48 1.87 -4.75
C ALA A 241 -22.55 1.88 -3.21
N GLY A 242 -22.57 3.05 -2.56
CA GLY A 242 -22.56 3.18 -1.10
C GLY A 242 -21.21 2.88 -0.44
N GLY A 243 -20.16 2.69 -1.23
CA GLY A 243 -18.82 2.37 -0.73
C GLY A 243 -18.19 3.55 0.01
N GLN A 244 -17.50 3.26 1.12
CA GLN A 244 -16.82 4.28 1.92
C GLN A 244 -15.45 4.61 1.32
N ILE A 245 -14.94 5.80 1.61
CA ILE A 245 -13.58 6.18 1.16
C ILE A 245 -12.57 5.26 1.85
N PHE A 246 -11.65 4.67 1.07
CA PHE A 246 -10.60 3.74 1.53
C PHE A 246 -11.12 2.46 2.19
N GLU A 247 -12.37 2.10 1.94
CA GLU A 247 -12.80 0.72 1.98
C GLU A 247 -12.09 -0.09 0.88
N LEU A 248 -11.80 -1.38 1.09
CA LEU A 248 -11.09 -2.18 0.08
C LEU A 248 -11.90 -2.24 -1.21
N ILE A 249 -11.43 -1.47 -2.21
CA ILE A 249 -12.08 -1.32 -3.51
C ILE A 249 -11.29 -2.07 -4.58
N ALA A 250 -11.97 -2.81 -5.46
CA ALA A 250 -11.34 -3.52 -6.56
C ALA A 250 -12.14 -3.41 -7.86
N GLY A 251 -11.52 -3.79 -8.98
CA GLY A 251 -12.13 -3.75 -10.32
C GLY A 251 -12.04 -2.39 -11.03
N ILE A 252 -11.37 -1.40 -10.43
CA ILE A 252 -11.35 -0.02 -10.92
C ILE A 252 -10.12 0.35 -11.76
N LYS A 253 -9.06 -0.46 -11.74
CA LYS A 253 -7.81 -0.21 -12.49
C LYS A 253 -7.23 -1.52 -13.03
N LYS A 254 -6.36 -1.39 -14.03
CA LYS A 254 -5.37 -2.40 -14.41
C LYS A 254 -4.18 -2.24 -13.48
N ASP A 255 -3.91 -3.25 -12.67
CA ASP A 255 -2.76 -3.28 -11.79
C ASP A 255 -1.48 -3.42 -12.62
N VAL A 256 -0.47 -2.60 -12.29
CA VAL A 256 0.91 -2.87 -12.73
C VAL A 256 1.45 -3.99 -11.86
N VAL A 257 1.74 -5.13 -12.48
CA VAL A 257 2.10 -6.37 -11.77
C VAL A 257 3.56 -6.77 -12.01
N ILE A 258 4.08 -7.65 -11.18
CA ILE A 258 5.33 -8.40 -11.39
C ILE A 258 5.04 -9.82 -11.89
N CYS A 259 5.90 -10.32 -12.77
CA CYS A 259 5.83 -11.66 -13.37
C CYS A 259 7.17 -12.05 -14.03
N ASN A 260 7.33 -13.29 -14.49
CA ASN A 260 8.53 -13.80 -15.15
C ASN A 260 8.88 -13.03 -16.43
N ALA A 261 7.89 -12.40 -17.05
CA ALA A 261 8.11 -11.55 -18.22
C ALA A 261 9.02 -10.35 -17.94
N LEU A 262 9.16 -9.90 -16.69
CA LEU A 262 10.09 -8.81 -16.33
C LEU A 262 11.53 -9.15 -16.70
N LYS A 263 11.93 -10.42 -16.52
CA LYS A 263 13.28 -10.88 -16.88
C LYS A 263 13.46 -11.07 -18.38
N THR A 264 12.44 -11.62 -19.04
CA THR A 264 12.53 -12.03 -20.47
C THR A 264 12.16 -10.89 -21.43
N ARG A 265 11.49 -9.84 -20.95
CA ARG A 265 11.05 -8.66 -21.71
C ARG A 265 11.38 -7.38 -20.94
N PRO A 266 12.67 -7.08 -20.68
CA PRO A 266 13.05 -5.83 -20.03
C PRO A 266 12.58 -4.62 -20.86
N GLY A 267 12.18 -3.55 -20.19
CA GLY A 267 11.67 -2.32 -20.83
C GLY A 267 10.18 -2.36 -21.20
N TYR A 268 9.44 -3.38 -20.75
CA TYR A 268 7.99 -3.48 -20.90
C TYR A 268 7.29 -3.43 -19.55
N VAL A 269 6.08 -2.89 -19.51
CA VAL A 269 5.19 -2.95 -18.35
C VAL A 269 4.30 -4.18 -18.44
N ALA A 270 4.14 -4.89 -17.32
CA ALA A 270 3.13 -5.93 -17.16
C ALA A 270 1.89 -5.34 -16.48
N ILE A 271 0.73 -5.45 -17.13
CA ILE A 271 -0.56 -5.00 -16.60
C ILE A 271 -1.56 -6.16 -16.58
N TYR A 272 -2.43 -6.16 -15.57
CA TYR A 272 -3.45 -7.19 -15.38
C TYR A 272 -4.66 -6.65 -14.61
N GLY A 273 -5.81 -7.32 -14.72
CA GLY A 273 -6.94 -7.12 -13.81
C GLY A 273 -8.03 -6.25 -14.43
N TRP A 274 -8.39 -5.16 -13.75
CA TRP A 274 -9.57 -4.35 -14.07
C TRP A 274 -10.81 -5.25 -14.15
N HIS A 275 -11.04 -5.98 -13.07
CA HIS A 275 -12.05 -7.03 -12.99
C HIS A 275 -13.47 -6.51 -13.02
N TYR A 276 -14.35 -7.24 -13.70
CA TYR A 276 -15.78 -7.12 -13.54
C TYR A 276 -16.23 -7.52 -12.13
N THR A 277 -17.46 -7.19 -11.76
CA THR A 277 -18.08 -7.67 -10.50
C THR A 277 -18.28 -9.19 -10.47
N SER A 278 -18.11 -9.89 -11.59
CA SER A 278 -18.03 -11.35 -11.65
C SER A 278 -16.66 -11.91 -11.24
N GLY A 279 -15.63 -11.08 -11.11
CA GLY A 279 -14.25 -11.48 -10.85
C GLY A 279 -13.47 -11.87 -12.10
N SER A 280 -14.06 -11.73 -13.28
CA SER A 280 -13.31 -11.92 -14.54
C SER A 280 -12.51 -10.66 -14.87
N PRO A 281 -11.20 -10.75 -15.16
CA PRO A 281 -10.40 -9.61 -15.58
C PRO A 281 -10.78 -9.18 -17.01
N ILE A 282 -11.04 -7.88 -17.25
CA ILE A 282 -11.13 -7.37 -18.63
C ILE A 282 -9.73 -7.30 -19.28
N GLN A 283 -8.70 -7.08 -18.46
CA GLN A 283 -7.31 -7.05 -18.88
C GLN A 283 -6.62 -8.37 -18.51
N PRO A 284 -6.45 -9.32 -19.45
CA PRO A 284 -5.56 -10.45 -19.23
C PRO A 284 -4.12 -9.94 -19.07
N LEU A 285 -3.21 -10.80 -18.58
CA LEU A 285 -1.81 -10.42 -18.39
C LEU A 285 -1.23 -9.94 -19.72
N TYR A 286 -0.79 -8.69 -19.75
CA TYR A 286 -0.32 -8.05 -20.98
C TYR A 286 1.01 -7.35 -20.75
N THR A 287 1.97 -7.66 -21.62
CA THR A 287 3.36 -7.17 -21.59
C THR A 287 3.80 -6.61 -22.95
N GLY A 288 2.85 -6.05 -23.69
CA GLY A 288 3.07 -5.48 -25.03
C GLY A 288 3.37 -3.98 -25.03
N HIS A 289 3.13 -3.30 -23.91
CA HIS A 289 3.45 -1.87 -23.76
C HIS A 289 4.86 -1.68 -23.20
N ILE A 290 5.59 -0.72 -23.76
CA ILE A 290 6.86 -0.25 -23.19
C ILE A 290 6.63 0.35 -21.80
N ASP A 291 7.67 0.34 -20.97
CA ASP A 291 7.59 0.80 -19.57
C ASP A 291 7.31 2.30 -19.40
N TYR A 292 7.48 3.12 -20.45
CA TYR A 292 7.07 4.53 -20.45
C TYR A 292 5.64 4.77 -20.99
N TYR A 293 4.89 3.71 -21.31
CA TYR A 293 3.46 3.82 -21.60
C TYR A 293 2.66 3.77 -20.30
N VAL A 294 1.90 4.84 -20.04
CA VAL A 294 1.00 4.96 -18.89
C VAL A 294 -0.30 5.58 -19.38
N ASP A 295 -1.42 4.90 -19.13
CA ASP A 295 -2.75 5.42 -19.38
C ASP A 295 -3.56 5.58 -18.09
N TYR A 296 -4.72 6.26 -18.19
CA TYR A 296 -5.62 6.51 -17.06
C TYR A 296 -6.06 5.26 -16.30
N SER A 297 -6.01 4.08 -16.94
CA SER A 297 -6.50 2.82 -16.38
C SER A 297 -5.45 2.11 -15.54
N HIS A 298 -4.17 2.50 -15.61
CA HIS A 298 -3.12 1.94 -14.76
C HIS A 298 -3.36 2.31 -13.29
N GLY A 299 -3.09 1.36 -12.39
CA GLY A 299 -3.15 1.52 -10.95
C GLY A 299 -1.98 0.83 -10.27
N ILE A 300 -1.44 1.47 -9.24
CA ILE A 300 -0.41 0.89 -8.37
C ILE A 300 -1.04 0.62 -7.01
N ARG A 301 -1.17 -0.65 -6.65
CA ARG A 301 -1.61 -1.09 -5.32
C ARG A 301 -0.42 -1.75 -4.63
N LEU A 302 -0.06 -1.24 -3.47
CA LEU A 302 1.04 -1.78 -2.69
C LEU A 302 0.55 -2.90 -1.78
N VAL A 303 1.36 -3.94 -1.68
CA VAL A 303 1.24 -5.02 -0.71
C VAL A 303 2.49 -4.99 0.16
N ASN A 304 2.37 -5.18 1.46
CA ASN A 304 3.53 -5.32 2.35
C ASN A 304 4.44 -6.45 1.82
N GLU A 305 5.76 -6.24 1.76
CA GLU A 305 6.69 -7.27 1.33
C GLU A 305 6.69 -8.47 2.30
N VAL A 306 6.37 -8.25 3.57
CA VAL A 306 6.35 -9.30 4.59
C VAL A 306 4.97 -9.97 4.65
N PHE A 307 4.96 -11.26 4.36
CA PHE A 307 3.79 -12.13 4.42
C PHE A 307 3.88 -13.05 5.63
N ARG A 308 2.76 -13.41 6.23
CA ARG A 308 2.70 -14.41 7.31
C ARG A 308 2.16 -15.73 6.72
N VAL A 309 2.99 -16.76 6.71
CA VAL A 309 2.68 -18.09 6.19
C VAL A 309 2.58 -19.06 7.35
N ASN A 310 1.36 -19.50 7.67
CA ASN A 310 1.04 -20.24 8.90
C ASN A 310 1.56 -19.53 10.16
N GLY A 311 1.45 -18.20 10.20
CA GLY A 311 1.94 -17.36 11.30
C GLY A 311 3.44 -17.05 11.28
N VAL A 312 4.21 -17.57 10.32
CA VAL A 312 5.64 -17.28 10.16
C VAL A 312 5.86 -16.20 9.12
N SER A 313 6.50 -15.11 9.49
CA SER A 313 6.86 -14.03 8.57
C SER A 313 7.88 -14.49 7.52
N MET A 314 7.66 -14.10 6.27
CA MET A 314 8.50 -14.42 5.12
C MET A 314 8.55 -13.23 4.14
N SER A 315 9.69 -12.99 3.52
CA SER A 315 9.78 -12.04 2.41
C SER A 315 9.06 -12.60 1.18
N ALA A 316 8.17 -11.79 0.59
CA ALA A 316 7.51 -12.11 -0.67
C ALA A 316 8.52 -12.39 -1.79
N HIS A 317 9.67 -11.72 -1.80
CA HIS A 317 10.68 -11.96 -2.82
C HIS A 317 11.36 -13.32 -2.69
N ASP A 318 11.60 -13.78 -1.46
CA ASP A 318 12.15 -15.11 -1.22
C ASP A 318 11.12 -16.19 -1.55
N MET A 319 9.86 -15.99 -1.15
CA MET A 319 8.75 -16.86 -1.53
C MET A 319 8.62 -16.97 -3.06
N LEU A 320 8.65 -15.85 -3.78
CA LEU A 320 8.53 -15.83 -5.25
C LEU A 320 9.70 -16.50 -5.97
N ARG A 321 10.89 -16.60 -5.36
CA ARG A 321 12.06 -17.30 -5.90
C ARG A 321 12.13 -18.76 -5.50
N ASP A 322 11.45 -19.15 -4.42
CA ASP A 322 11.44 -20.51 -3.92
C ASP A 322 10.75 -21.48 -4.89
N ALA A 323 11.28 -22.70 -5.01
CA ALA A 323 10.80 -23.70 -5.96
C ALA A 323 9.37 -24.19 -5.69
N LYS A 324 8.88 -24.06 -4.45
CA LYS A 324 7.53 -24.49 -4.03
C LYS A 324 6.64 -23.32 -3.66
N LEU A 325 7.15 -22.42 -2.81
CA LEU A 325 6.37 -21.34 -2.22
C LEU A 325 5.98 -20.24 -3.21
N TYR A 326 6.64 -20.14 -4.38
CA TYR A 326 6.24 -19.15 -5.39
C TYR A 326 4.77 -19.32 -5.78
N LYS A 327 4.25 -20.56 -5.73
CA LYS A 327 2.86 -20.86 -6.07
C LYS A 327 1.86 -20.27 -5.08
N LEU A 328 2.29 -19.91 -3.86
CA LEU A 328 1.45 -19.18 -2.92
C LEU A 328 1.13 -17.79 -3.46
N LEU A 329 2.11 -17.09 -4.04
CA LEU A 329 1.98 -15.69 -4.45
C LEU A 329 1.83 -15.51 -5.96
N SER A 330 2.15 -16.51 -6.78
CA SER A 330 2.13 -16.43 -8.24
C SER A 330 1.43 -17.65 -8.84
N ASP A 331 0.78 -17.45 -9.98
CA ASP A 331 0.16 -18.51 -10.75
C ASP A 331 0.92 -18.84 -12.04
N GLU A 332 2.13 -18.31 -12.20
CA GLU A 332 3.06 -18.68 -13.28
C GLU A 332 3.51 -20.14 -13.19
N SER A 333 4.18 -20.62 -14.24
CA SER A 333 4.64 -22.01 -14.37
C SER A 333 5.91 -22.33 -13.58
N GLU A 334 6.65 -21.31 -13.16
CA GLU A 334 7.97 -21.43 -12.55
C GLU A 334 8.26 -20.24 -11.61
N PRO A 335 9.18 -20.41 -10.65
CA PRO A 335 9.60 -19.34 -9.75
C PRO A 335 10.14 -18.11 -10.47
N MET A 336 9.94 -16.94 -9.87
CA MET A 336 10.40 -15.67 -10.42
C MET A 336 11.88 -15.45 -10.23
N GLN A 337 12.63 -15.40 -11.33
CA GLN A 337 14.04 -15.01 -11.31
C GLN A 337 14.25 -13.52 -11.03
N GLN A 338 13.27 -12.70 -11.41
CA GLN A 338 13.26 -11.26 -11.19
C GLN A 338 11.91 -10.85 -10.61
N THR A 339 11.93 -10.40 -9.36
CA THR A 339 10.73 -10.08 -8.56
C THR A 339 10.49 -8.58 -8.43
N ARG A 340 11.25 -7.76 -9.16
CA ARG A 340 11.19 -6.30 -9.15
C ARG A 340 11.47 -5.74 -10.54
N TYR A 341 10.88 -4.60 -10.88
CA TYR A 341 11.36 -3.81 -12.02
C TYR A 341 12.74 -3.23 -11.72
N THR A 342 13.62 -3.18 -12.71
CA THR A 342 14.91 -2.48 -12.58
C THR A 342 14.73 -1.02 -12.94
N TYR A 343 15.20 -0.11 -12.08
CA TYR A 343 15.04 1.33 -12.24
C TYR A 343 16.36 2.08 -12.09
#